data_AF-A0A2V7HKG1-F1
#
_entry.id   AF-A0A2V7HKG1-F1
#
_cell.length_a   1.000
_cell.length_b   1.000
_cell.length_c   1.000
_cell.angle_alpha   90.00
_cell.angle_beta   90.00
_cell.angle_gamma   90.00
#
_symmetry.space_group_name_H-M   'P 1'
#
loop_
_entity.id
_entity.type
_entity.pdbx_description
1 polymer ?
#
loop_
_entity_poly.entity_id
_entity_poly.type
_entity_poly.pdbx_seq_one_letter_code
_entity_poly.pdbx_strand_id
1 'polypeptide(L)'
;MTPGFVNSSTQLGVQEIAQVNDTRDMTARGKDNIAAAFTVWEGLNPNSVMMAPARKEGVTSFVVIPTGGLIAGQAALVDVVPGTTTDMIIRAPVAMVAEVGDPQSAGLNSRGELIVKLREVLEDTRYFQSHRDAFDRAQTRPFAASRLDLQALIPVIEGRLSLLVTVDREADIDAAMRLARDYNVKLMISQC
;
A
#
# COMPACT_ATOMS: atom_id res chain seq x y z
N MET A 1 -16.30 25.65 18.29
CA MET A 1 -16.32 24.42 17.47
C MET A 1 -15.12 24.48 16.54
N THR A 2 -14.14 23.59 16.71
CA THR A 2 -13.01 23.42 15.79
C THR A 2 -13.16 22.08 15.07
N PRO A 3 -12.90 21.99 13.75
CA PRO A 3 -12.87 20.71 13.05
C PRO A 3 -11.86 19.73 13.69
N GLY A 4 -12.17 18.43 13.65
CA GLY A 4 -11.24 17.38 14.09
C GLY A 4 -10.00 17.31 13.19
N PHE A 5 -8.85 16.96 13.75
CA PHE A 5 -7.62 16.83 12.98
C PHE A 5 -7.58 15.50 12.22
N VAL A 6 -7.14 15.55 10.95
CA VAL A 6 -6.89 14.37 10.11
C VAL A 6 -5.40 14.17 9.99
N ASN A 7 -4.89 13.04 10.49
CA ASN A 7 -3.49 12.68 10.34
C ASN A 7 -3.29 11.90 9.02
N SER A 8 -2.48 12.44 8.12
CA SER A 8 -2.23 11.90 6.77
C SER A 8 -1.24 10.73 6.73
N SER A 9 -0.47 10.49 7.81
CA SER A 9 0.48 9.39 7.90
C SER A 9 0.72 9.01 9.35
N THR A 10 0.11 7.91 9.81
CA THR A 10 0.34 7.43 11.17
C THR A 10 0.18 5.91 11.26
N GLN A 11 0.96 5.30 12.16
CA GLN A 11 0.84 3.89 12.54
C GLN A 11 -0.12 3.69 13.73
N LEU A 12 -0.92 4.72 14.04
CA LEU A 12 -1.92 4.68 15.11
C LEU A 12 -2.88 3.50 14.89
N GLY A 13 -3.01 2.65 15.91
CA GLY A 13 -3.90 1.49 15.88
C GLY A 13 -3.34 0.21 15.29
N VAL A 14 -2.11 0.24 14.77
CA VAL A 14 -1.40 -0.95 14.32
C VAL A 14 -0.04 -1.10 15.01
N GLN A 15 0.43 -0.06 15.72
CA GLN A 15 1.60 -0.16 16.60
C GLN A 15 1.21 0.20 18.03
N GLU A 16 1.06 -0.81 18.89
CA GLU A 16 0.86 -0.61 20.32
C GLU A 16 2.20 -0.29 21.03
N ILE A 17 2.15 0.59 22.04
CA ILE A 17 3.31 1.02 22.82
C ILE A 17 3.97 -0.21 23.47
N ALA A 18 5.11 -0.61 22.91
CA ALA A 18 6.14 -1.48 23.46
C ALA A 18 5.66 -2.77 24.17
N GLN A 19 5.32 -3.83 23.41
CA GLN A 19 5.84 -5.19 23.64
C GLN A 19 5.24 -6.23 22.67
N VAL A 20 6.13 -6.82 21.86
CA VAL A 20 6.02 -8.14 21.17
C VAL A 20 5.35 -8.15 19.77
N ASN A 21 6.19 -8.21 18.73
CA ASN A 21 5.92 -8.78 17.39
C ASN A 21 4.63 -8.41 16.64
N ASP A 22 4.21 -7.15 16.74
CA ASP A 22 3.08 -6.57 15.98
C ASP A 22 3.41 -6.29 14.49
N THR A 23 4.62 -6.66 14.04
CA THR A 23 5.08 -6.45 12.66
C THR A 23 4.38 -7.31 11.61
N ARG A 24 3.53 -8.26 12.02
CA ARG A 24 2.87 -9.22 11.11
C ARG A 24 1.61 -8.65 10.46
N ASP A 25 0.96 -7.68 11.09
CA ASP A 25 -0.34 -7.18 10.63
C ASP A 25 -0.20 -5.91 9.77
N MET A 26 0.99 -5.31 9.70
CA MET A 26 1.32 -4.21 8.78
C MET A 26 2.06 -4.61 7.52
N THR A 27 2.67 -5.79 7.49
CA THR A 27 3.59 -6.19 6.42
C THR A 27 3.16 -7.51 5.79
N ALA A 28 3.21 -7.57 4.46
CA ALA A 28 2.98 -8.81 3.72
C ALA A 28 4.10 -9.00 2.70
N ARG A 29 4.69 -10.19 2.66
CA ARG A 29 5.74 -10.52 1.69
C ARG A 29 5.19 -10.86 0.31
N GLY A 30 3.96 -11.37 0.24
CA GLY A 30 3.34 -11.77 -1.02
C GLY A 30 4.23 -12.67 -1.89
N LYS A 31 4.05 -12.62 -3.21
CA LYS A 31 4.92 -13.30 -4.17
C LYS A 31 6.03 -12.34 -4.60
N ASP A 32 7.29 -12.75 -4.49
CA ASP A 32 8.44 -11.93 -4.90
C ASP A 32 8.44 -10.51 -4.31
N ASN A 33 8.03 -10.38 -3.03
CA ASN A 33 7.91 -9.10 -2.32
C ASN A 33 6.84 -8.17 -2.91
N ILE A 34 5.82 -8.73 -3.56
CA ILE A 34 4.67 -8.01 -4.12
C ILE A 34 3.41 -8.52 -3.43
N ALA A 35 2.80 -7.67 -2.60
CA ALA A 35 1.60 -7.96 -1.83
C ALA A 35 0.49 -6.94 -2.11
N ALA A 36 0.23 -6.61 -3.37
CA ALA A 36 -0.78 -5.62 -3.76
C ALA A 36 -2.21 -5.96 -3.30
N ALA A 37 -2.52 -7.25 -3.18
CA ALA A 37 -3.82 -7.72 -2.67
C ALA A 37 -3.95 -7.61 -1.15
N PHE A 38 -2.86 -7.32 -0.42
CA PHE A 38 -2.88 -7.16 1.02
C PHE A 38 -3.64 -5.89 1.42
N THR A 39 -4.49 -6.02 2.43
CA THR A 39 -5.35 -4.95 2.94
C THR A 39 -5.11 -4.78 4.42
N VAL A 40 -4.44 -3.69 4.79
CA VAL A 40 -3.95 -3.48 6.17
C VAL A 40 -5.07 -3.38 7.21
N TRP A 41 -6.26 -2.93 6.81
CA TRP A 41 -7.40 -2.79 7.72
C TRP A 41 -8.00 -4.12 8.18
N GLU A 42 -7.64 -5.25 7.56
CA GLU A 42 -8.03 -6.58 8.07
C GLU A 42 -7.31 -6.95 9.37
N GLY A 43 -6.13 -6.38 9.62
CA GLY A 43 -5.36 -6.55 10.86
C GLY A 43 -5.66 -5.51 11.94
N LEU A 44 -6.59 -4.57 11.69
CA LEU A 44 -6.86 -3.48 12.63
C LEU A 44 -7.58 -4.00 13.88
N ASN A 45 -7.09 -3.59 15.06
CA ASN A 45 -7.74 -3.84 16.35
C ASN A 45 -8.50 -2.59 16.86
N PRO A 46 -9.85 -2.54 16.76
CA PRO A 46 -10.67 -1.42 17.26
C PRO A 46 -10.50 -1.14 18.75
N ASN A 47 -10.13 -2.17 19.52
CA ASN A 47 -9.98 -2.10 20.97
C ASN A 47 -8.54 -1.74 21.38
N SER A 48 -7.70 -1.31 20.45
CA SER A 48 -6.33 -0.94 20.76
C SER A 48 -6.29 0.15 21.84
N VAL A 49 -5.39 -0.03 22.80
CA VAL A 49 -5.18 0.92 23.91
C VAL A 49 -4.76 2.31 23.43
N MET A 50 -4.27 2.41 22.20
CA MET A 50 -3.85 3.66 21.55
C MET A 50 -5.01 4.52 21.04
N MET A 51 -6.21 3.94 20.85
CA MET A 51 -7.38 4.66 20.36
C MET A 51 -7.91 5.67 21.37
N ALA A 52 -7.88 5.32 22.66
CA ALA A 52 -8.40 6.19 23.72
C ALA A 52 -7.55 7.46 23.94
N PRO A 53 -6.21 7.40 23.98
CA PRO A 53 -5.34 8.58 23.96
C PRO A 53 -5.53 9.44 22.71
N ALA A 54 -5.56 8.85 21.51
CA ALA A 54 -5.69 9.60 20.25
C ALA A 54 -6.99 10.44 20.21
N ARG A 55 -8.12 9.88 20.68
CA ARG A 55 -9.38 10.64 20.83
C ARG A 55 -9.26 11.79 21.81
N LYS A 56 -8.58 11.59 22.95
CA LYS A 56 -8.39 12.64 23.96
C LYS A 56 -7.58 13.81 23.43
N GLU A 57 -6.68 13.55 22.49
CA GLU A 57 -5.89 14.58 21.79
C GLU A 57 -6.63 15.22 20.61
N GLY A 58 -7.88 14.79 20.33
CA GLY A 58 -8.71 15.36 19.26
C GLY A 58 -8.45 14.78 17.87
N VAL A 59 -7.74 13.65 17.77
CA VAL A 59 -7.62 12.89 16.52
C VAL A 59 -8.91 12.13 16.28
N THR A 60 -9.60 12.48 15.19
CA THR A 60 -10.86 11.81 14.83
C THR A 60 -10.63 10.72 13.80
N SER A 61 -9.71 10.90 12.85
CA SER A 61 -9.50 9.94 11.76
C SER A 61 -8.01 9.83 11.38
N PHE A 62 -7.60 8.68 10.88
CA PHE A 62 -6.22 8.36 10.51
C PHE A 62 -6.15 7.47 9.27
N VAL A 63 -5.04 7.53 8.55
CA VAL A 63 -4.76 6.63 7.42
C VAL A 63 -3.84 5.51 7.89
N VAL A 64 -4.25 4.27 7.69
CA VAL A 64 -3.42 3.08 7.91
C VAL A 64 -2.72 2.72 6.61
N ILE A 65 -1.39 2.62 6.68
CA ILE A 65 -0.50 2.41 5.53
C ILE A 65 0.29 1.12 5.76
N PRO A 66 0.15 0.09 4.90
CA PRO A 66 1.03 -1.08 4.97
C PRO A 66 2.46 -0.72 4.58
N THR A 67 3.42 -1.51 5.03
CA THR A 67 4.84 -1.33 4.74
C THR A 67 5.51 -2.63 4.31
N GLY A 68 6.69 -2.50 3.71
CA GLY A 68 7.54 -3.59 3.25
C GLY A 68 7.27 -4.05 1.82
N GLY A 69 8.26 -4.76 1.26
CA GLY A 69 8.21 -5.26 -0.10
C GLY A 69 8.32 -4.16 -1.16
N LEU A 70 8.29 -4.57 -2.43
CA LEU A 70 8.17 -3.64 -3.55
C LEU A 70 6.79 -2.97 -3.56
N ILE A 71 5.74 -3.75 -3.29
CA ILE A 71 4.35 -3.27 -3.14
C ILE A 71 3.82 -3.86 -1.83
N ALA A 72 3.58 -2.98 -0.87
CA ALA A 72 3.18 -3.35 0.48
C ALA A 72 1.70 -3.73 0.59
N GLY A 73 0.86 -3.18 -0.29
CA GLY A 73 -0.57 -3.43 -0.31
C GLY A 73 -1.40 -2.14 -0.33
N GLN A 74 -2.61 -2.22 0.22
CA GLN A 74 -3.60 -1.15 0.15
C GLN A 74 -3.73 -0.43 1.50
N ALA A 75 -3.75 0.90 1.43
CA ALA A 75 -4.02 1.78 2.56
C ALA A 75 -5.53 2.06 2.71
N ALA A 76 -5.98 2.37 3.93
CA ALA A 76 -7.35 2.78 4.23
C ALA A 76 -7.41 4.00 5.15
N LEU A 77 -8.46 4.81 4.98
CA LEU A 77 -8.84 5.87 5.90
C LEU A 77 -9.83 5.30 6.93
N VAL A 78 -9.48 5.45 8.20
CA VAL A 78 -10.16 4.88 9.35
C VAL A 78 -10.54 5.99 10.33
N ASP A 79 -11.71 5.89 10.93
CA ASP A 79 -12.21 6.76 11.97
C ASP A 79 -11.95 6.15 13.35
N VAL A 80 -11.60 6.99 14.32
CA VAL A 80 -11.34 6.61 15.71
C VAL A 80 -12.67 6.59 16.48
N VAL A 81 -13.70 5.95 15.93
CA VAL A 81 -15.03 5.82 16.57
C VAL A 81 -15.14 4.53 17.37
N PRO A 82 -15.90 4.51 18.49
CA PRO A 82 -16.25 3.26 19.15
C PRO A 82 -17.11 2.40 18.21
N GLY A 83 -16.71 1.15 17.98
CA GLY A 83 -17.47 0.26 17.10
C GLY A 83 -16.67 -0.96 16.65
N THR A 84 -17.20 -1.64 15.64
CA THR A 84 -16.49 -2.72 14.95
C THR A 84 -15.52 -2.14 13.91
N THR A 85 -14.57 -2.95 13.43
CA THR A 85 -13.63 -2.53 12.37
C THR A 85 -14.36 -1.97 11.14
N THR A 86 -15.50 -2.55 10.77
CA THR A 86 -16.31 -2.09 9.65
C THR A 86 -16.89 -0.69 9.88
N ASP A 87 -17.30 -0.38 11.11
CA ASP A 87 -17.85 0.95 11.46
C ASP A 87 -16.78 2.03 11.44
N MET A 88 -15.52 1.64 11.67
CA MET A 88 -14.38 2.54 11.66
C MET A 88 -13.86 2.81 10.23
N ILE A 89 -14.10 1.95 9.24
CA ILE A 89 -13.58 2.17 7.89
C ILE A 89 -14.41 3.24 7.17
N ILE A 90 -13.83 4.43 6.99
CA ILE A 90 -14.45 5.52 6.22
C ILE A 90 -14.31 5.24 4.72
N ARG A 91 -13.10 4.82 4.30
CA ARG A 91 -12.80 4.55 2.89
C ARG A 91 -11.65 3.57 2.76
N ALA A 92 -11.88 2.52 1.97
CA ALA A 92 -10.87 1.54 1.60
C ALA A 92 -11.11 1.01 0.17
N PRO A 93 -10.07 0.84 -0.67
CA PRO A 93 -8.72 1.39 -0.52
C PRO A 93 -8.67 2.91 -0.82
N VAL A 94 -7.75 3.63 -0.17
CA VAL A 94 -7.46 5.05 -0.48
C VAL A 94 -6.23 5.22 -1.37
N ALA A 95 -5.25 4.32 -1.26
CA ALA A 95 -4.06 4.27 -2.09
C ALA A 95 -3.49 2.84 -2.15
N MET A 96 -2.76 2.54 -3.22
CA MET A 96 -1.86 1.40 -3.30
C MET A 96 -0.46 1.86 -2.86
N VAL A 97 0.23 1.11 -2.01
CA VAL A 97 1.49 1.52 -1.41
C VAL A 97 2.65 0.74 -2.02
N ALA A 98 3.66 1.45 -2.50
CA ALA A 98 4.89 0.91 -3.06
C ALA A 98 6.12 1.57 -2.43
N GLU A 99 7.17 0.80 -2.23
CA GLU A 99 8.42 1.30 -1.65
C GLU A 99 9.51 1.32 -2.74
N VAL A 100 10.04 2.52 -3.02
CA VAL A 100 11.09 2.72 -4.03
C VAL A 100 12.41 3.17 -3.40
N GLY A 101 12.38 3.66 -2.15
CA GLY A 101 13.58 4.07 -1.41
C GLY A 101 14.45 2.93 -0.90
N ASP A 102 13.84 1.78 -0.58
CA ASP A 102 14.49 0.63 0.07
C ASP A 102 14.51 -0.64 -0.82
N PRO A 103 15.61 -0.92 -1.54
CA PRO A 103 15.73 -2.15 -2.32
C PRO A 103 15.77 -3.42 -1.46
N GLN A 104 16.21 -3.32 -0.20
CA GLN A 104 16.32 -4.48 0.68
C GLN A 104 14.93 -4.95 1.14
N SER A 105 13.97 -4.04 1.34
CA SER A 105 12.59 -4.41 1.65
C SER A 105 11.95 -5.23 0.53
N ALA A 106 12.34 -4.99 -0.72
CA ALA A 106 11.94 -5.77 -1.89
C ALA A 106 12.82 -7.01 -2.17
N GLY A 107 13.83 -7.30 -1.33
CA GLY A 107 14.77 -8.41 -1.54
C GLY A 107 15.68 -8.23 -2.75
N LEU A 108 15.91 -6.99 -3.17
CA LEU A 108 16.73 -6.63 -4.33
C LEU A 108 18.02 -5.95 -3.87
N ASN A 109 19.04 -5.99 -4.74
CA ASN A 109 20.36 -5.45 -4.40
C ASN A 109 20.53 -3.99 -4.85
N SER A 110 19.77 -3.58 -5.87
CA SER A 110 19.94 -2.26 -6.47
C SER A 110 18.60 -1.55 -6.71
N ARG A 111 18.65 -0.22 -6.65
CA ARG A 111 17.50 0.63 -6.98
C ARG A 111 17.10 0.53 -8.45
N GLY A 112 18.05 0.25 -9.34
CA GLY A 112 17.77 -0.03 -10.74
C GLY A 112 16.87 -1.27 -10.89
N GLU A 113 17.16 -2.33 -10.14
CA GLU A 113 16.31 -3.54 -10.10
C GLU A 113 14.91 -3.24 -9.58
N LEU A 114 14.76 -2.44 -8.52
CA LEU A 114 13.44 -2.01 -8.01
C LEU A 114 12.58 -1.39 -9.12
N ILE A 115 13.13 -0.40 -9.83
CA ILE A 115 12.40 0.32 -10.87
C ILE A 115 12.05 -0.63 -12.03
N VAL A 116 12.96 -1.52 -12.42
CA VAL A 116 12.71 -2.52 -13.46
C VAL A 116 11.62 -3.51 -13.01
N LYS A 117 11.66 -3.95 -11.75
CA LYS A 117 10.65 -4.88 -11.21
C LYS A 117 9.29 -4.22 -11.11
N LEU A 118 9.22 -2.97 -10.66
CA LEU A 118 7.97 -2.21 -10.61
C LEU A 118 7.37 -2.02 -12.01
N ARG A 119 8.24 -1.74 -12.99
CA ARG A 119 7.87 -1.65 -14.41
C ARG A 119 7.28 -2.98 -14.91
N GLU A 120 7.96 -4.09 -14.65
CA GLU A 120 7.50 -5.44 -15.01
C GLU A 120 6.12 -5.73 -14.42
N VAL A 121 5.89 -5.42 -13.14
CA VAL A 121 4.62 -5.66 -12.46
C VAL A 121 3.47 -4.84 -13.07
N LEU A 122 3.71 -3.57 -13.43
CA LEU A 122 2.69 -2.74 -14.09
C LEU A 122 2.38 -3.21 -15.50
N GLU A 123 3.39 -3.65 -16.26
CA GLU A 123 3.21 -4.26 -17.58
C GLU A 123 2.43 -5.57 -17.51
N ASP A 124 2.79 -6.44 -16.57
CA ASP A 124 2.09 -7.70 -16.28
C ASP A 124 0.62 -7.43 -15.93
N THR A 125 0.35 -6.40 -15.13
CA THR A 125 -1.01 -6.00 -14.75
C THR A 125 -1.83 -5.58 -15.98
N ARG A 126 -1.25 -4.79 -16.87
CA ARG A 126 -1.91 -4.34 -18.11
C ARG A 126 -2.14 -5.50 -19.08
N TYR A 127 -1.19 -6.40 -19.20
CA TYR A 127 -1.34 -7.62 -20.00
C TYR A 127 -2.43 -8.53 -19.41
N PHE A 128 -2.41 -8.75 -18.11
CA PHE A 128 -3.42 -9.53 -17.40
C PHE A 128 -4.84 -8.95 -17.56
N GLN A 129 -4.99 -7.62 -17.48
CA GLN A 129 -6.28 -6.95 -17.68
C GLN A 129 -6.88 -7.25 -19.05
N SER A 130 -6.06 -7.27 -20.10
CA SER A 130 -6.49 -7.51 -21.49
C SER A 130 -6.61 -8.98 -21.87
N HIS A 131 -5.95 -9.89 -21.15
CA HIS A 131 -5.83 -11.31 -21.50
C HIS A 131 -6.19 -12.26 -20.35
N ARG A 132 -7.21 -11.92 -19.55
CA ARG A 132 -7.66 -12.76 -18.41
C ARG A 132 -7.95 -14.20 -18.81
N ASP A 133 -8.66 -14.40 -19.92
CA ASP A 133 -9.00 -15.74 -20.43
C ASP A 133 -7.77 -16.60 -20.75
N ALA A 134 -6.70 -15.96 -21.27
CA ALA A 134 -5.45 -16.67 -21.57
C ALA A 134 -4.72 -17.08 -20.28
N PHE A 135 -4.76 -16.23 -19.25
CA PHE A 135 -4.20 -16.56 -17.94
C PHE A 135 -4.94 -17.73 -17.28
N ASP A 136 -6.27 -17.71 -17.27
CA ASP A 136 -7.10 -18.75 -16.67
C ASP A 136 -6.93 -20.12 -17.37
N ARG A 137 -6.59 -20.10 -18.66
CA ARG A 137 -6.25 -21.28 -19.46
C ARG A 137 -4.78 -21.70 -19.36
N ALA A 138 -3.98 -21.04 -18.52
CA ALA A 138 -2.54 -21.25 -18.38
C ALA A 138 -1.75 -21.12 -19.71
N GLN A 139 -2.16 -20.21 -20.58
CA GLN A 139 -1.54 -19.93 -21.89
C GLN A 139 -0.65 -18.68 -21.88
N THR A 140 -0.29 -18.18 -20.71
CA THR A 140 0.58 -17.00 -20.55
C THR A 140 1.94 -17.39 -20.00
N ARG A 141 2.93 -16.51 -20.18
CA ARG A 141 4.18 -16.62 -19.42
C ARG A 141 3.92 -16.50 -17.91
N PRO A 142 4.86 -16.96 -17.05
CA PRO A 142 4.79 -16.65 -15.62
C PRO A 142 4.81 -15.14 -15.40
N PHE A 143 3.88 -14.64 -14.58
CA PHE A 143 3.86 -13.24 -14.15
C PHE A 143 4.67 -13.04 -12.86
N ALA A 144 5.15 -11.81 -12.67
CA ALA A 144 5.89 -11.39 -11.49
C ALA A 144 5.04 -11.46 -10.20
N ALA A 145 3.76 -11.08 -10.28
CA ALA A 145 2.86 -11.06 -9.12
C ALA A 145 1.82 -12.20 -9.17
N SER A 146 1.11 -12.44 -8.05
CA SER A 146 0.02 -13.42 -8.02
C SER A 146 -1.23 -12.91 -8.76
N ARG A 147 -2.17 -13.81 -9.08
CA ARG A 147 -3.45 -13.42 -9.72
C ARG A 147 -4.19 -12.35 -8.93
N LEU A 148 -4.21 -12.46 -7.61
CA LEU A 148 -4.90 -11.51 -6.72
C LEU A 148 -4.19 -10.16 -6.71
N ASP A 149 -2.86 -10.15 -6.68
CA ASP A 149 -2.06 -8.92 -6.70
C ASP A 149 -2.22 -8.17 -8.02
N LEU A 150 -2.17 -8.88 -9.15
CA LEU A 150 -2.42 -8.29 -10.46
C LEU A 150 -3.83 -7.70 -10.53
N GLN A 151 -4.83 -8.39 -10.00
CA GLN A 151 -6.20 -7.88 -9.95
C GLN A 151 -6.32 -6.62 -9.09
N ALA A 152 -5.60 -6.55 -7.96
CA ALA A 152 -5.58 -5.41 -7.06
C ALA A 152 -4.87 -4.17 -7.66
N LEU A 153 -3.97 -4.36 -8.63
CA LEU A 153 -3.27 -3.26 -9.31
C LEU A 153 -4.04 -2.67 -10.50
N ILE A 154 -5.10 -3.33 -10.98
CA ILE A 154 -5.92 -2.83 -12.10
C ILE A 154 -6.46 -1.41 -11.86
N PRO A 155 -7.02 -1.07 -10.68
CA PRO A 155 -7.47 0.29 -10.40
C PRO A 155 -6.35 1.34 -10.45
N VAL A 156 -5.09 0.94 -10.23
CA VAL A 156 -3.92 1.84 -10.28
C VAL A 156 -3.60 2.20 -11.72
N ILE A 157 -3.50 1.20 -12.61
CA ILE A 157 -3.24 1.42 -14.04
C ILE A 157 -4.39 2.14 -14.76
N GLU A 158 -5.62 2.01 -14.26
CA GLU A 158 -6.78 2.77 -14.75
C GLU A 158 -6.85 4.20 -14.19
N GLY A 159 -5.94 4.57 -13.27
CA GLY A 159 -5.94 5.89 -12.63
C GLY A 159 -7.12 6.13 -11.67
N ARG A 160 -7.82 5.06 -11.25
CA ARG A 160 -8.91 5.13 -10.26
C ARG A 160 -8.38 5.14 -8.82
N LEU A 161 -7.26 4.45 -8.58
CA LEU A 161 -6.55 4.40 -7.30
C LEU A 161 -5.17 5.04 -7.46
N SER A 162 -4.75 5.85 -6.49
CA SER A 162 -3.43 6.48 -6.52
C SER A 162 -2.38 5.51 -5.99
N LEU A 163 -1.19 5.54 -6.59
CA LEU A 163 0.00 4.86 -6.11
C LEU A 163 0.75 5.79 -5.15
N LEU A 164 0.73 5.47 -3.86
CA LEU A 164 1.57 6.08 -2.84
C LEU A 164 2.95 5.45 -2.90
N VAL A 165 3.96 6.25 -3.24
CA VAL A 165 5.34 5.80 -3.30
C VAL A 165 6.14 6.44 -2.18
N THR A 166 6.76 5.59 -1.37
CA THR A 166 7.70 6.03 -0.33
C THR A 166 9.09 6.17 -0.92
N VAL A 167 9.68 7.36 -0.78
CA VAL A 167 10.97 7.73 -1.35
C VAL A 167 11.84 8.50 -0.37
N ASP A 168 13.15 8.30 -0.44
CA ASP A 168 14.10 8.93 0.49
C ASP A 168 15.01 9.97 -0.19
N ARG A 169 15.16 9.92 -1.52
CA ARG A 169 16.05 10.82 -2.27
C ARG A 169 15.37 11.45 -3.47
N GLU A 170 15.88 12.62 -3.87
CA GLU A 170 15.47 13.34 -5.08
C GLU A 170 15.54 12.46 -6.35
N ALA A 171 16.59 11.65 -6.49
CA ALA A 171 16.71 10.73 -7.63
C ALA A 171 15.59 9.67 -7.68
N ASP A 172 15.05 9.27 -6.52
CA ASP A 172 13.95 8.30 -6.45
C ASP A 172 12.62 8.98 -6.79
N ILE A 173 12.44 10.25 -6.40
CA ILE A 173 11.30 11.09 -6.80
C ILE A 173 11.25 11.22 -8.32
N ASP A 174 12.38 11.52 -8.95
CA ASP A 174 12.48 11.62 -10.40
C ASP A 174 12.16 10.31 -11.11
N ALA A 175 12.65 9.18 -10.59
CA ALA A 175 12.36 7.86 -11.13
C ALA A 175 10.86 7.51 -11.00
N ALA A 176 10.27 7.75 -9.83
CA ALA A 176 8.84 7.54 -9.58
C ALA A 176 7.96 8.42 -10.49
N MET A 177 8.32 9.70 -10.67
CA MET A 177 7.61 10.60 -11.58
C MET A 177 7.70 10.17 -13.04
N ARG A 178 8.85 9.65 -13.49
CA ARG A 178 8.98 9.10 -14.86
C ARG A 178 8.07 7.90 -15.05
N LEU A 179 8.08 6.98 -14.09
CA LEU A 179 7.22 5.79 -14.11
C LEU A 179 5.72 6.17 -14.08
N ALA A 180 5.35 7.18 -13.29
CA ALA A 180 3.98 7.70 -13.28
C ALA A 180 3.53 8.23 -14.64
N ARG A 181 4.42 8.93 -15.36
CA ARG A 181 4.15 9.42 -16.72
C ARG A 181 4.08 8.29 -17.74
N ASP A 182 5.00 7.33 -17.68
CA ASP A 182 5.07 6.20 -18.62
C ASP A 182 3.79 5.35 -18.59
N TYR A 183 3.22 5.13 -17.40
CA TYR A 183 2.04 4.28 -17.19
C TYR A 183 0.74 5.07 -16.92
N ASN A 184 0.78 6.40 -16.98
CA ASN A 184 -0.35 7.30 -16.69
C ASN A 184 -1.04 7.00 -15.34
N VAL A 185 -0.25 6.70 -14.31
CA VAL A 185 -0.76 6.40 -12.97
C VAL A 185 -0.75 7.66 -12.10
N LYS A 186 -1.75 7.77 -11.21
CA LYS A 186 -1.81 8.86 -10.23
C LYS A 186 -0.80 8.59 -9.13
N LEU A 187 0.18 9.46 -8.96
CA LEU A 187 1.25 9.31 -7.98
C LEU A 187 0.99 10.19 -6.75
N MET A 188 1.17 9.63 -5.56
CA MET A 188 1.34 10.34 -4.31
C MET A 188 2.75 10.02 -3.78
N ILE A 189 3.43 11.01 -3.22
CA ILE A 189 4.79 10.83 -2.70
C ILE A 189 4.74 10.97 -1.18
N SER A 190 5.34 10.03 -0.46
CA SER A 190 5.60 10.13 0.97
C SER A 190 7.10 10.08 1.21
N GLN A 191 7.59 10.93 2.11
CA GLN A 191 8.98 10.91 2.57
C GLN A 191 9.04 10.16 3.91
N CYS A 192 10.07 9.33 4.11
CA CYS A 192 10.40 8.75 5.42
C CYS A 192 10.94 9.81 6.38
#